data_AF-A0A843DLH6-F1
#
_entry.id   AF-A0A843DLH6-F1
#
_cell.length_a   1.000
_cell.length_b   1.000
_cell.length_c   1.000
_cell.angle_alpha   90.00
_cell.angle_beta   90.00
_cell.angle_gamma   90.00
#
_symmetry.space_group_name_H-M   'P 1'
#
loop_
_entity.id
_entity.type
_entity.pdbx_description
1 polymer ?
#
loop_
_entity_poly.entity_id
_entity_poly.type
_entity_poly.pdbx_seq_one_letter_code
_entity_poly.pdbx_strand_id
1 'polypeptide(L)' 'MTWKDIPELADRESLRRYTDACMTARQIAAVLGCSKTSVETAMRHHGLKRALVLPK' A
#
# COMPACT_ATOMS: atom_id res chain seq x y z
N MET A 1 6.04 8.51 -11.62
CA MET A 1 5.97 8.71 -10.17
C MET A 1 6.17 7.36 -9.47
N THR A 2 7.28 7.20 -8.75
CA THR A 2 7.63 5.95 -8.05
C THR A 2 7.05 5.93 -6.64
N TRP A 3 6.85 4.73 -6.10
CA TRP A 3 6.33 4.54 -4.73
C TRP A 3 7.22 5.13 -3.63
N LYS A 4 8.52 5.30 -3.90
CA LYS A 4 9.49 5.96 -3.00
C LYS A 4 9.23 7.45 -2.80
N ASP A 5 8.51 8.10 -3.70
CA ASP A 5 8.21 9.53 -3.63
C ASP A 5 7.03 9.81 -2.68
N ILE A 6 6.30 8.77 -2.29
CA ILE A 6 5.11 8.88 -1.46
C ILE A 6 5.53 8.53 -0.03
N PRO A 7 5.62 9.51 0.89
CA PRO A 7 6.07 9.27 2.24
C PRO A 7 5.21 8.21 2.95
N GLU A 8 3.90 8.19 2.70
CA GLU A 8 2.98 7.17 3.25
C GLU A 8 3.23 5.73 2.78
N LEU A 9 3.87 5.55 1.61
CA LEU A 9 4.26 4.22 1.11
C LEU A 9 5.71 3.87 1.45
N ALA A 10 6.58 4.87 1.60
CA ALA A 10 7.94 4.70 2.07
C ALA A 10 8.00 4.45 3.59
N ASP A 11 6.98 4.92 4.32
CA ASP A 11 6.87 4.77 5.76
C ASP A 11 6.16 3.47 6.14
N ARG A 12 6.85 2.66 6.94
CA ARG A 12 6.36 1.36 7.37
C ARG A 12 5.20 1.49 8.36
N GLU A 13 5.17 2.54 9.19
CA GLU A 13 4.10 2.73 10.16
C GLU A 13 2.79 3.09 9.46
N SER A 14 2.84 3.96 8.45
CA SER A 14 1.69 4.27 7.60
C SER A 14 1.12 3.00 6.96
N LEU A 15 1.96 2.20 6.29
CA LEU A 15 1.51 0.93 5.70
C LEU A 15 0.97 -0.05 6.76
N ARG A 16 1.52 -0.06 7.98
CA ARG A 16 1.01 -0.89 9.07
C ARG A 16 -0.38 -0.44 9.51
N ARG A 17 -0.63 0.87 9.59
CA ARG A 17 -1.93 1.46 9.92
C ARG A 17 -2.98 1.13 8.85
N TYR A 18 -2.59 1.16 7.58
CA TYR A 18 -3.44 0.72 6.47
C TYR A 18 -3.75 -0.78 6.52
N THR A 19 -2.79 -1.60 6.94
CA THR A 19 -2.96 -3.05 7.09
C THR A 19 -3.88 -3.37 8.27
N ASP A 20 -3.72 -2.66 9.39
CA ASP A 20 -4.58 -2.76 10.59
C ASP A 20 -6.03 -2.35 10.27
N ALA A 21 -6.21 -1.30 9.47
CA ALA A 21 -7.49 -0.87 8.95
C ALA A 21 -8.08 -1.77 7.83
N CYS A 22 -7.45 -2.92 7.54
CA CYS A 22 -7.85 -3.87 6.49
C CYS A 22 -8.01 -3.22 5.10
N MET A 23 -7.27 -2.14 4.83
CA MET A 23 -7.41 -1.40 3.58
C MET A 23 -6.73 -2.14 2.42
N THR A 24 -7.36 -2.07 1.26
CA THR A 24 -6.80 -2.65 0.05
C THR A 24 -5.81 -1.69 -0.62
N ALA A 25 -4.80 -2.19 -1.33
CA ALA A 25 -3.89 -1.36 -2.15
C ALA A 25 -4.64 -0.47 -3.13
N ARG A 26 -5.83 -0.86 -3.59
CA ARG A 26 -6.69 -0.01 -4.44
C ARG A 26 -7.29 1.14 -3.65
N GLN A 27 -7.72 0.90 -2.42
CA GLN A 27 -8.19 1.98 -1.54
C GLN A 27 -7.04 2.87 -1.06
N ILE A 28 -5.91 2.29 -0.67
CA ILE A 28 -4.70 3.06 -0.31
C ILE A 28 -4.25 3.90 -1.51
N ALA A 29 -4.23 3.33 -2.71
CA ALA A 29 -3.98 4.06 -3.95
C ALA A 29 -4.98 5.21 -4.16
N ALA A 30 -6.28 4.98 -3.94
CA ALA A 30 -7.31 6.01 -4.08
C ALA A 30 -7.16 7.14 -3.05
N VAL A 31 -6.85 6.80 -1.79
CA VAL A 31 -6.62 7.76 -0.70
C VAL A 31 -5.37 8.59 -0.95
N LEU A 32 -4.28 7.95 -1.38
CA LEU A 32 -3.01 8.60 -1.64
C LEU A 32 -2.94 9.25 -3.04
N GLY A 33 -3.96 9.10 -3.87
CA GLY A 33 -3.95 9.59 -5.27
C GLY A 33 -2.86 8.94 -6.13
N CYS A 34 -2.51 7.69 -5.85
CA CYS A 34 -1.37 7.00 -6.46
C CYS A 34 -1.78 5.75 -7.25
N SER A 35 -0.88 5.23 -8.08
CA SER A 35 -1.14 4.01 -8.83
C SER A 35 -1.08 2.77 -7.95
N LYS A 36 -2.02 1.83 -8.15
CA LYS A 36 -2.06 0.52 -7.48
C LYS A 36 -0.71 -0.21 -7.54
N THR A 37 -0.04 -0.17 -8.68
CA THR A 37 1.29 -0.78 -8.92
C THR A 37 2.37 -0.20 -8.01
N SER A 38 2.33 1.11 -7.75
CA SER A 38 3.25 1.77 -6.79
C SER A 38 3.02 1.23 -5.38
N VAL A 39 1.76 1.15 -4.97
CA VAL A 39 1.35 0.64 -3.66
C VAL A 39 1.74 -0.84 -3.48
N GLU A 40 1.52 -1.68 -4.50
CA GLU A 40 1.92 -3.09 -4.49
C GLU A 40 3.44 -3.28 -4.39
N THR A 41 4.21 -2.44 -5.09
CA THR A 41 5.67 -2.52 -5.07
C THR A 41 6.23 -2.09 -3.71
N ALA A 42 5.72 -1.01 -3.12
CA ALA A 42 6.08 -0.59 -1.76
C ALA A 42 5.75 -1.66 -0.72
N MET A 43 4.53 -2.20 -0.73
CA MET A 43 4.14 -3.26 0.20
C MET A 43 5.03 -4.49 0.10
N ARG A 44 5.34 -4.93 -1.13
CA ARG A 44 6.27 -6.05 -1.37
C ARG A 44 7.68 -5.72 -0.88
N HIS A 45 8.15 -4.48 -1.06
CA HIS A 45 9.46 -4.03 -0.61
C HIS A 45 9.58 -3.99 0.92
N HIS A 46 8.56 -3.47 1.60
CA HIS A 46 8.51 -3.40 3.07
C HIS A 46 8.15 -4.74 3.75
N GLY A 47 8.01 -5.82 2.98
CA GLY A 47 7.63 -7.14 3.50
C GLY A 47 6.20 -7.22 4.02
N LEU A 48 5.40 -6.18 3.77
CA LEU A 48 4.00 -6.13 4.11
C LEU A 48 3.26 -6.85 2.99
N LYS A 49 3.24 -8.19 3.09
CA LYS A 49 2.32 -9.00 2.29
C LYS A 49 0.92 -8.51 2.62
N ARG A 50 0.32 -7.70 1.73
CA ARG A 50 -1.11 -7.48 1.86
C ARG A 50 -1.75 -8.85 1.82
N ALA A 51 -2.64 -9.09 2.79
CA ALA A 51 -3.69 -10.07 2.64
C ALA A 51 -4.28 -9.87 1.26
N LEU A 52 -3.86 -10.74 0.36
CA LEU A 52 -4.33 -10.87 -1.00
C LEU A 52 -5.68 -11.57 -0.86
N VAL A 53 -6.60 -10.95 -0.11
CA VAL A 53 -8.00 -11.32 -0.14
C VAL A 53 -8.50 -10.73 -1.46
N LEU A 54 -8.20 -11.45 -2.53
CA LEU A 54 -9.03 -11.44 -3.72
C LEU A 54 -10.39 -11.97 -3.25
N PRO A 55 -11.47 -11.17 -3.20
CA PRO A 55 -12.76 -11.79 -3.43
C PRO A 55 -12.74 -12.28 -4.88
N LYS A 56 -13.00 -13.58 -5.01
CA LYS A 56 -13.13 -14.32 -6.27
C LYS A 56 -14.19 -13.71 -7.17
#